data_AF-U3TW03-F1
#
_entry.id   AF-U3TW03-F1
#
_cell.length_a   1.000
_cell.length_b   1.000
_cell.length_c   1.000
_cell.angle_alpha   90.00
_cell.angle_beta   90.00
_cell.angle_gamma   90.00
#
_symmetry.space_group_name_H-M   'P 1'
#
loop_
_entity.id
_entity.type
_entity.pdbx_description
1 polymer ?
#
loop_
_entity_poly.entity_id
_entity_poly.type
_entity_poly.pdbx_seq_one_letter_code
_entity_poly.pdbx_strand_id
1 'polypeptide(L)'
;MSTLALLQSPSGVKELRSYVENGEFLLEANDIGTVNMAAERKLPFVAGPTLNVYNAQTLQLLLQEGMTRWCMPVEMSRDWLIQLL
;
A
#
# COMPACT_ATOMS: atom_id res chain seq x y z
N MET A 1 -14.47 4.46 -12.49
CA MET A 1 -14.60 3.08 -11.98
C MET A 1 -14.38 3.14 -10.49
N SER A 2 -15.39 2.74 -9.73
CA SER A 2 -15.46 2.90 -8.28
C SER A 2 -14.78 1.73 -7.58
N THR A 3 -13.76 1.99 -6.76
CA THR A 3 -13.40 1.05 -5.69
C THR A 3 -14.41 1.29 -4.57
N LEU A 4 -15.01 0.21 -4.07
CA LEU A 4 -15.77 0.21 -2.83
C LEU A 4 -14.84 0.73 -1.71
N ALA A 5 -14.86 2.03 -1.49
CA ALA A 5 -14.57 2.59 -0.18
C ALA A 5 -15.62 1.98 0.73
N LEU A 6 -15.29 0.84 1.34
CA LEU A 6 -16.09 0.25 2.40
C LEU A 6 -16.37 1.41 3.37
N LEU A 7 -17.64 1.82 3.43
CA LEU A 7 -18.20 2.61 4.50
C LEU A 7 -18.06 1.77 5.77
N GLN A 8 -16.83 1.67 6.28
CA GLN A 8 -16.57 0.99 7.52
C GLN A 8 -17.07 1.93 8.61
N SER A 9 -17.97 1.41 9.45
CA SER A 9 -18.29 2.07 10.70
C SER A 9 -16.98 2.39 11.44
N PRO A 10 -16.92 3.44 12.25
CA PRO A 10 -15.74 3.78 13.06
C PRO A 10 -15.20 2.57 13.86
N SER A 11 -16.07 1.63 14.23
CA SER A 11 -15.70 0.37 14.87
C SER A 11 -14.90 -0.58 13.96
N GLY A 12 -15.30 -0.75 12.69
CA GLY A 12 -14.59 -1.64 11.75
C GLY A 12 -13.17 -1.16 11.45
N VAL A 13 -12.97 0.16 11.37
CA VAL A 13 -11.63 0.75 11.20
C VAL A 13 -10.74 0.52 12.42
N LYS A 14 -11.31 0.59 13.63
CA LYS A 14 -10.59 0.33 14.89
C LYS A 14 -10.15 -1.13 14.99
N GLU A 15 -11.01 -2.05 14.56
CA GLU A 15 -10.72 -3.49 14.56
C GLU A 15 -9.61 -3.83 13.54
N LEU A 16 -9.72 -3.30 12.32
CA LEU A 16 -8.66 -3.42 11.31
C LEU A 16 -7.32 -2.88 11.79
N ARG A 17 -7.32 -1.71 12.44
CA ARG A 17 -6.11 -1.17 13.07
C ARG A 17 -5.52 -2.17 14.07
N SER A 18 -6.32 -2.74 14.97
CA SER A 18 -5.79 -3.70 15.94
C SER A 18 -5.21 -4.95 15.26
N TYR A 19 -5.83 -5.45 14.20
CA TYR A 19 -5.32 -6.59 13.43
C TYR A 19 -3.98 -6.29 12.75
N VAL A 20 -3.83 -5.07 12.21
CA VAL A 20 -2.59 -4.62 11.56
C VAL A 20 -1.49 -4.31 12.59
N GLU A 21 -1.82 -3.62 13.68
CA GLU A 21 -0.87 -3.26 14.75
C GLU A 21 -0.39 -4.49 15.52
N ASN A 22 -1.24 -5.51 15.70
CA ASN A 22 -0.86 -6.79 16.29
C ASN A 22 -0.04 -7.68 15.32
N GLY A 23 0.13 -7.24 14.06
CA GLY A 23 0.90 -7.96 13.05
C GLY A 23 0.22 -9.23 12.52
N GLU A 24 -1.07 -9.42 12.83
CA GLU A 24 -1.83 -10.60 12.39
C GLU A 24 -2.18 -10.51 10.90
N PHE A 25 -2.40 -9.29 10.41
CA PHE A 25 -2.73 -9.02 9.01
C PHE A 25 -1.97 -7.81 8.46
N LEU A 26 -1.68 -7.84 7.17
CA LEU A 26 -1.02 -6.74 6.46
C LEU A 26 -2.03 -6.07 5.52
N LEU A 27 -2.04 -4.74 5.48
CA LEU A 27 -2.90 -3.99 4.58
C LEU A 27 -2.30 -3.96 3.17
N GLU A 28 -3.05 -4.38 2.15
CA GLU A 28 -2.68 -4.16 0.75
C GLU A 28 -3.35 -2.89 0.24
N ALA A 29 -2.55 -1.94 -0.24
CA ALA A 29 -3.01 -0.72 -0.88
C ALA A 29 -3.03 -0.90 -2.39
N ASN A 30 -4.22 -0.78 -2.98
CA ASN A 30 -4.46 -1.00 -4.41
C ASN A 30 -4.87 0.27 -5.17
N ASP A 31 -5.08 1.37 -4.45
CA ASP A 31 -5.30 2.72 -4.97
C ASP A 31 -4.73 3.78 -4.00
N ILE A 32 -4.60 5.01 -4.48
CA ILE A 32 -4.04 6.13 -3.70
C ILE A 32 -4.93 6.50 -2.50
N GLY A 33 -6.24 6.24 -2.55
CA GLY A 33 -7.13 6.46 -1.40
C GLY A 33 -6.76 5.55 -0.23
N THR A 34 -6.44 4.29 -0.51
CA THR A 34 -5.97 3.34 0.51
C THR A 34 -4.58 3.71 1.03
N VAL A 35 -3.67 4.18 0.16
CA VAL A 35 -2.36 4.71 0.57
C VAL A 35 -2.54 5.89 1.55
N ASN A 36 -3.34 6.90 1.18
CA ASN A 36 -3.58 8.06 2.02
C ASN A 36 -4.22 7.66 3.36
N MET A 37 -5.19 6.74 3.34
CA MET A 37 -5.83 6.23 4.56
C MET A 37 -4.82 5.57 5.50
N ALA A 38 -3.91 4.76 4.95
CA ALA A 38 -2.86 4.08 5.71
C ALA A 38 -1.86 5.09 6.28
N ALA A 39 -1.39 6.04 5.46
CA ALA A 39 -0.47 7.11 5.84
C ALA A 39 -1.03 7.98 6.98
N GLU A 40 -2.25 8.51 6.83
CA GLU A 40 -2.93 9.31 7.86
C GLU A 40 -3.04 8.58 9.20
N ARG A 41 -3.22 7.26 9.15
CA ARG A 41 -3.37 6.39 10.32
C ARG A 41 -2.05 5.79 10.79
N LYS A 42 -0.93 6.07 10.11
CA LYS A 42 0.40 5.50 10.36
C LYS A 42 0.42 3.96 10.36
N LEU A 43 -0.36 3.35 9.46
CA LEU A 43 -0.43 1.91 9.32
C LEU A 43 0.54 1.42 8.24
N PRO A 44 1.30 0.35 8.48
CA PRO A 44 2.13 -0.26 7.44
C PRO A 44 1.25 -0.86 6.35
N PHE A 45 1.71 -0.77 5.10
CA PHE A 45 0.99 -1.36 3.97
C PHE A 45 1.91 -1.99 2.92
N VAL A 46 1.35 -2.85 2.08
CA VAL A 46 1.95 -3.38 0.85
C VAL A 46 1.42 -2.56 -0.31
N ALA A 47 2.31 -2.02 -1.15
CA ALA A 47 1.90 -1.46 -2.43
C ALA A 47 1.60 -2.63 -3.39
N GLY A 48 0.31 -2.85 -3.65
CA GLY A 48 -0.16 -3.91 -4.55
C GLY A 48 0.09 -3.57 -6.02
N PRO A 49 -0.01 -4.57 -6.92
CA PRO A 49 0.31 -4.39 -8.33
C PRO A 49 -0.61 -3.39 -9.04
N THR A 50 -1.85 -3.22 -8.56
CA THR A 50 -2.82 -2.31 -9.18
C THR A 50 -2.54 -0.82 -8.91
N LEU A 51 -1.63 -0.49 -7.99
CA LEU A 51 -1.13 0.88 -7.82
C LEU A 51 -0.32 1.35 -9.03
N ASN A 52 0.14 0.44 -9.89
CA ASN A 52 0.82 0.77 -11.15
C ASN A 52 2.04 1.70 -10.94
N VAL A 53 2.89 1.35 -9.98
CA VAL A 53 4.10 2.11 -9.63
C VAL A 53 5.26 1.66 -10.51
N TYR A 54 5.68 2.51 -11.45
CA TYR A 54 6.69 2.19 -12.48
C TYR A 54 8.01 2.93 -12.35
N ASN A 55 8.19 3.73 -11.31
CA ASN A 55 9.36 4.58 -11.17
C ASN A 55 9.86 4.60 -9.71
N ALA A 56 11.16 4.82 -9.55
CA ALA A 56 11.83 4.81 -8.25
C ALA A 56 11.38 5.98 -7.36
N GLN A 57 11.03 7.13 -7.94
CA GLN A 57 10.63 8.31 -7.18
C GLN A 57 9.31 8.08 -6.44
N THR A 58 8.31 7.51 -7.12
CA THR A 58 7.03 7.14 -6.52
C THR A 58 7.22 6.04 -5.48
N LEU A 59 8.08 5.06 -5.74
CA LEU A 59 8.38 4.02 -4.76
C LEU A 59 9.00 4.60 -3.47
N GLN A 60 9.91 5.57 -3.61
CA GLN A 60 10.52 6.26 -2.48
C GLN A 60 9.49 7.09 -1.68
N LEU A 61 8.54 7.74 -2.35
CA LEU A 61 7.43 8.41 -1.68
C LEU A 61 6.60 7.41 -0.88
N LEU A 62 6.22 6.27 -1.47
CA LEU A 62 5.44 5.25 -0.77
C LEU A 62 6.18 4.67 0.44
N LEU A 63 7.51 4.50 0.35
CA LEU A 63 8.33 4.13 1.50
C LEU A 63 8.22 5.15 2.64
N GLN A 64 8.24 6.45 2.32
CA GLN A 64 8.08 7.52 3.32
C GLN A 64 6.67 7.52 3.95
N GLU A 65 5.66 7.11 3.20
CA GLU A 65 4.26 7.01 3.65
C GLU A 65 3.94 5.73 4.45
N GLY A 66 4.91 4.81 4.61
CA GLY A 66 4.74 3.59 5.41
C GLY A 66 4.59 2.29 4.61
N MET A 67 4.92 2.29 3.31
CA MET A 67 5.01 1.06 2.53
C MET A 67 6.13 0.17 3.06
N THR A 68 5.82 -1.11 3.26
CA THR A 68 6.74 -2.15 3.77
C THR A 68 7.13 -3.19 2.73
N ARG A 69 6.32 -3.31 1.67
CA ARG A 69 6.56 -4.21 0.54
C ARG A 69 5.98 -3.60 -0.72
N TRP A 70 6.67 -3.84 -1.83
CA TRP A 70 6.21 -3.46 -3.16
C TRP A 70 6.02 -4.71 -4.01
N CYS A 71 4.83 -4.86 -4.58
CA CYS A 71 4.57 -5.84 -5.62
C CYS A 71 4.90 -5.22 -6.98
N MET A 72 6.04 -5.61 -7.54
CA MET A 72 6.49 -5.10 -8.84
C MET A 72 5.48 -5.45 -9.95
N PRO A 73 5.03 -4.48 -10.75
CA PRO A 73 4.17 -4.74 -11.91
C PRO A 73 4.84 -5.69 -12.91
N VAL A 74 4.06 -6.62 -13.48
CA VAL A 74 4.54 -7.71 -14.34
C VAL A 74 5.12 -7.24 -15.68
N GLU A 75 4.76 -6.04 -16.09
CA GLU A 75 5.21 -5.34 -17.29
C GLU A 75 6.60 -4.71 -17.14
N MET A 76 7.14 -4.63 -15.92
CA MET A 76 8.46 -4.06 -15.68
C MET A 76 9.57 -5.10 -15.90
N SER A 77 10.70 -4.68 -16.45
CA SER A 77 11.81 -5.59 -16.76
C SER A 77 12.63 -5.93 -15.53
N ARG A 78 13.22 -7.14 -15.54
CA ARG A 78 14.23 -7.56 -14.57
C ARG A 78 15.39 -6.56 -14.48
N ASP A 79 15.85 -6.05 -15.62
CA ASP A 79 17.00 -5.13 -15.67
C ASP A 79 16.69 -3.81 -14.94
N TRP A 80 15.47 -3.30 -15.07
CA TRP A 80 15.03 -2.13 -14.33
C TRP A 80 15.05 -2.40 -12.82
N LEU A 81 14.55 -3.57 -12.37
CA LEU A 81 14.58 -3.94 -10.96
C LEU A 81 16.01 -4.02 -10.43
N ILE A 82 16.95 -4.57 -11.20
CA ILE A 82 18.36 -4.65 -10.80
C ILE A 82 18.97 -3.26 -10.64
N GLN A 83 18.57 -2.27 -11.44
CA GLN A 83 19.04 -0.89 -11.30
C GLN A 83 18.47 -0.17 -10.08
N LEU A 84 17.32 -0.62 -9.57
CA LEU A 84 16.66 -0.06 -8.39
C LEU A 84 17.27 -0.54 -7.06
N LEU A 85 17.70 -1.80 -7.00
CA LEU A 85 18.25 -2.47 -5.80
C LEU A 85 19.70 -2.06 -5.51
#